data_AF-A0A968F2Y8-F1
#
_entry.id   AF-A0A968F2Y8-F1
#
_cell.length_a   1.000
_cell.length_b   1.000
_cell.length_c   1.000
_cell.angle_alpha   90.00
_cell.angle_beta   90.00
_cell.angle_gamma   90.00
#
_symmetry.space_group_name_H-M   'P 1'
#
loop_
_entity.id
_entity.type
_entity.pdbx_description
1 polymer ?
#
loop_
_entity_poly.entity_id
_entity_poly.type
_entity_poly.pdbx_seq_one_letter_code
_entity_poly.pdbx_strand_id
1 'polypeptide(L)'
;MATSKLNNWLGFVANMGVVLGLILVAYQINQESELTKIQLFSEATSSRKEFNQAMMGGDPMEVVAKSVERPHELTLAELQIMDFYFISALNELRRLEQLREAGLAVDVEVESFYVFYFGSNFAQAWFQEYGGENEYESTRDSIINTNSDWLIGFFDRVLDRLDSDSGQSLARDKAAGQ
;
A
#
# COMPACT_ATOMS: atom_id res chain seq x y z
N MET A 1 -23.08 11.97 65.25
CA MET A 1 -23.73 12.12 63.91
C MET A 1 -22.73 12.39 62.77
N ALA A 2 -21.61 13.09 62.99
CA ALA A 2 -20.64 13.35 61.91
C ALA A 2 -19.95 12.07 61.37
N THR A 3 -19.70 11.08 62.24
CA THR A 3 -18.99 9.84 61.91
C THR A 3 -19.75 8.91 60.95
N SER A 4 -21.09 8.86 61.04
CA SER A 4 -21.91 8.02 60.14
C SER A 4 -22.01 8.59 58.74
N LYS A 5 -22.06 9.93 58.62
CA LYS A 5 -22.01 10.62 57.31
C LYS A 5 -20.65 10.43 56.64
N LEU A 6 -19.55 10.50 57.41
CA LEU A 6 -18.21 10.27 56.90
C LEU A 6 -18.02 8.82 56.40
N ASN A 7 -18.52 7.83 57.15
CA ASN A 7 -18.42 6.42 56.75
C ASN A 7 -19.24 6.10 55.48
N ASN A 8 -20.43 6.67 55.35
CA ASN A 8 -21.24 6.53 54.13
C ASN A 8 -20.58 7.22 52.93
N TRP A 9 -19.92 8.36 53.14
CA TRP A 9 -19.22 9.07 52.08
C TRP A 9 -17.96 8.32 51.64
N LEU A 10 -17.22 7.72 52.57
CA LEU A 10 -16.09 6.83 52.26
C LEU A 10 -16.54 5.63 51.42
N GLY A 11 -17.64 4.98 51.81
CA GLY A 11 -18.21 3.86 51.04
C GLY A 11 -18.65 4.26 49.64
N PHE A 12 -19.24 5.45 49.49
CA PHE A 12 -19.63 5.99 48.19
C PHE A 12 -18.42 6.26 47.29
N VAL A 13 -17.37 6.90 47.81
CA VAL A 13 -16.13 7.17 47.06
C VAL A 13 -15.40 5.87 46.68
N ALA A 14 -15.36 4.89 47.58
CA ALA A 14 -14.77 3.59 47.29
C ALA A 14 -15.50 2.87 46.15
N ASN A 15 -16.83 2.82 46.20
CA ASN A 15 -17.64 2.21 45.15
C ASN A 15 -17.51 2.96 43.81
N MET A 16 -17.46 4.30 43.84
CA MET A 16 -17.21 5.12 42.65
C MET A 16 -15.82 4.86 42.06
N GLY A 17 -14.79 4.70 42.89
CA GLY A 17 -13.44 4.36 42.45
C GLY A 17 -13.39 3.01 41.74
N VAL A 18 -14.10 2.00 42.26
CA VAL A 18 -14.21 0.68 41.62
C VAL A 18 -14.89 0.79 40.25
N VAL A 19 -16.03 1.49 40.16
CA VAL A 19 -16.75 1.66 38.88
C VAL A 19 -15.90 2.40 37.85
N LEU A 20 -15.25 3.50 38.25
CA LEU A 20 -14.35 4.25 37.38
C LEU A 20 -13.14 3.41 36.93
N GLY A 21 -12.58 2.60 37.83
CA GLY A 21 -11.51 1.66 37.51
C GLY A 21 -11.94 0.63 36.45
N LEU A 22 -13.15 0.06 36.59
CA LEU A 22 -13.69 -0.89 35.61
C LEU A 22 -13.94 -0.24 34.24
N ILE A 23 -14.44 0.99 34.21
CA ILE A 23 -14.64 1.74 32.96
C ILE A 23 -13.30 1.99 32.26
N LEU A 24 -12.26 2.37 33.01
CA LEU A 24 -10.91 2.58 32.48
C LEU A 24 -10.31 1.28 31.91
N VAL A 25 -10.46 0.16 32.61
CA VAL A 25 -10.00 -1.15 32.12
C VAL A 25 -10.74 -1.55 30.84
N ALA A 26 -12.06 -1.39 30.80
CA ALA A 26 -12.83 -1.67 29.59
C ALA A 26 -12.39 -0.81 28.40
N TYR A 27 -12.05 0.46 28.63
CA TYR A 27 -11.52 1.36 27.61
C TYR A 27 -10.11 0.96 27.14
N GLN A 28 -9.23 0.51 28.03
CA GLN A 28 -7.91 0.00 27.69
C GLN A 28 -8.00 -1.30 26.87
N ILE A 29 -8.83 -2.25 27.28
CA ILE A 29 -9.03 -3.52 26.54
C ILE A 29 -9.53 -3.26 25.12
N ASN A 30 -10.45 -2.31 24.93
CA ASN A 30 -10.95 -1.98 23.59
C ASN A 30 -9.85 -1.41 22.69
N GLN A 31 -9.00 -0.51 23.21
CA GLN A 31 -7.87 0.01 22.45
C GLN A 31 -6.80 -1.05 22.14
N GLU A 32 -6.44 -1.87 23.13
CA GLU A 32 -5.46 -2.95 22.93
C GLU A 32 -5.96 -4.00 21.92
N SER A 33 -7.27 -4.24 21.87
CA SER A 33 -7.90 -5.12 20.88
C SER A 33 -7.79 -4.58 19.46
N GLU A 34 -7.96 -3.26 19.25
CA GLU A 34 -7.81 -2.63 17.93
C GLU A 34 -6.36 -2.70 17.43
N LEU A 35 -5.40 -2.34 18.28
CA LEU A 35 -3.97 -2.43 17.93
C LEU A 35 -3.55 -3.87 17.60
N THR A 36 -4.03 -4.84 18.38
CA THR A 36 -3.74 -6.26 18.15
C THR A 36 -4.31 -6.74 16.82
N LYS A 37 -5.53 -6.32 16.45
CA LYS A 37 -6.12 -6.66 15.15
C LYS A 37 -5.31 -6.09 13.99
N ILE A 38 -4.87 -4.83 14.10
CA ILE A 38 -4.02 -4.19 13.08
C ILE A 38 -2.69 -4.94 12.94
N GLN A 39 -2.09 -5.34 14.06
CA GLN A 39 -0.85 -6.10 14.04
C GLN A 39 -1.02 -7.47 13.36
N LEU A 40 -2.06 -8.24 13.74
CA LEU A 40 -2.37 -9.52 13.11
C LEU A 40 -2.63 -9.39 11.60
N PHE A 41 -3.31 -8.32 11.19
CA PHE A 41 -3.53 -8.04 9.78
C PHE A 41 -2.22 -7.73 9.04
N SER A 42 -1.35 -6.92 9.65
CA SER A 42 -0.03 -6.58 9.09
C SER A 42 0.83 -7.84 8.94
N GLU A 43 0.86 -8.71 9.96
CA GLU A 43 1.58 -9.99 9.93
C GLU A 43 1.03 -10.93 8.84
N ALA A 44 -0.29 -11.05 8.72
CA ALA A 44 -0.93 -11.84 7.66
C ALA A 44 -0.59 -11.30 6.25
N THR A 45 -0.56 -9.97 6.09
CA THR A 45 -0.18 -9.33 4.83
C THR A 45 1.29 -9.57 4.49
N SER A 46 2.19 -9.47 5.47
CA SER A 46 3.62 -9.76 5.30
C SER A 46 3.85 -11.20 4.88
N SER A 47 3.21 -12.15 5.59
CA SER A 47 3.28 -13.57 5.26
C SER A 47 2.80 -13.86 3.82
N ARG A 48 1.72 -13.20 3.39
CA ARG A 48 1.21 -13.35 2.02
C ARG A 48 2.17 -12.75 0.97
N LYS A 49 2.82 -11.63 1.29
CA LYS A 49 3.84 -11.03 0.41
C LYS A 49 5.04 -11.96 0.24
N GLU A 50 5.53 -12.57 1.31
CA GLU A 50 6.63 -13.54 1.27
C GLU A 50 6.27 -14.75 0.42
N PHE A 51 5.04 -15.28 0.57
CA PHE A 51 4.55 -16.37 -0.26
C PHE A 51 4.51 -15.99 -1.74
N ASN A 52 3.93 -14.84 -2.08
CA ASN A 52 3.86 -14.37 -3.46
C ASN A 52 5.26 -14.14 -4.06
N GLN A 53 6.19 -13.58 -3.28
CA GLN A 53 7.59 -13.42 -3.70
C GLN A 53 8.25 -14.78 -3.98
N ALA A 54 8.00 -15.78 -3.15
CA ALA A 54 8.51 -17.14 -3.38
C ALA A 54 7.93 -17.77 -4.66
N MET A 55 6.65 -17.52 -4.96
CA MET A 55 6.00 -18.02 -6.18
C MET A 55 6.48 -17.33 -7.46
N MET A 56 6.86 -16.04 -7.38
CA MET A 56 7.35 -15.28 -8.52
C MET A 56 8.76 -15.70 -8.99
N GLY A 57 9.55 -16.36 -8.14
CA GLY A 57 10.88 -16.84 -8.50
C GLY A 57 11.95 -15.73 -8.54
N GLY A 58 13.02 -15.98 -9.30
CA GLY A 58 14.27 -15.20 -9.22
C GLY A 58 14.28 -13.87 -9.97
N ASP A 59 13.53 -13.74 -11.07
CA ASP A 59 13.50 -12.51 -11.87
C ASP A 59 12.07 -12.18 -12.38
N PRO A 60 11.19 -11.70 -11.49
CA PRO A 60 9.87 -11.25 -11.90
C PRO A 60 9.91 -9.98 -12.77
N MET A 61 11.01 -9.21 -12.74
CA MET A 61 11.07 -7.93 -13.44
C MET A 61 11.23 -8.11 -14.95
N GLU A 62 11.92 -9.16 -15.40
CA GLU A 62 11.92 -9.54 -16.81
C GLU A 62 10.48 -9.81 -17.32
N VAL A 63 9.68 -10.50 -16.51
CA VAL A 63 8.28 -10.81 -16.83
C VAL A 63 7.42 -9.54 -16.83
N VAL A 64 7.62 -8.65 -15.86
CA VAL A 64 6.93 -7.34 -15.81
C VAL A 64 7.27 -6.53 -17.06
N ALA A 65 8.55 -6.41 -17.43
CA ALA A 65 8.95 -5.69 -18.65
C ALA A 65 8.29 -6.29 -19.90
N LYS A 66 8.34 -7.62 -20.03
CA LYS A 66 7.70 -8.37 -21.12
C LYS A 66 6.18 -8.14 -21.16
N SER A 67 5.52 -8.03 -20.01
CA SER A 67 4.07 -7.76 -19.93
C SER A 67 3.69 -6.39 -20.48
N VAL A 68 4.60 -5.42 -20.42
CA VAL A 68 4.38 -4.06 -20.93
C VAL A 68 4.73 -3.99 -22.41
N GLU A 69 5.85 -4.57 -22.84
CA GLU A 69 6.35 -4.47 -24.21
C GLU A 69 5.63 -5.43 -25.19
N ARG A 70 5.36 -6.66 -24.76
CA ARG A 70 4.89 -7.77 -25.61
C ARG A 70 3.99 -8.75 -24.85
N PRO A 71 2.85 -8.30 -24.31
CA PRO A 71 1.99 -9.10 -23.43
C PRO A 71 1.49 -10.42 -24.04
N HIS A 72 1.29 -10.47 -25.36
CA HIS A 72 0.82 -11.68 -26.05
C HIS A 72 1.87 -12.80 -26.14
N GLU A 73 3.12 -12.51 -25.81
CA GLU A 73 4.21 -13.50 -25.78
C GLU A 73 4.43 -14.11 -24.40
N LEU A 74 3.65 -13.70 -23.39
CA LEU A 74 3.70 -14.29 -22.05
C LEU A 74 3.21 -15.74 -22.10
N THR A 75 4.02 -16.64 -21.54
CA THR A 75 3.65 -18.02 -21.24
C THR A 75 2.70 -18.08 -20.06
N LEU A 76 2.06 -19.23 -19.85
CA LEU A 76 1.16 -19.42 -18.70
C LEU A 76 1.88 -19.23 -17.35
N ALA A 77 3.14 -19.67 -17.23
CA ALA A 77 3.92 -19.48 -16.02
C ALA A 77 4.21 -17.99 -15.77
N GLU A 78 4.55 -17.25 -16.83
CA GLU A 78 4.74 -15.80 -16.75
C GLU A 78 3.45 -15.05 -16.40
N LEU A 79 2.30 -15.50 -16.91
CA LEU A 79 0.99 -14.95 -16.52
C LEU A 79 0.71 -15.18 -15.02
N GLN A 80 1.07 -16.34 -14.46
CA GLN A 80 0.94 -16.59 -13.02
C GLN A 80 1.88 -15.70 -12.20
N ILE A 81 3.11 -15.45 -12.66
CA ILE A 81 4.04 -14.50 -12.02
C ILE A 81 3.39 -13.11 -11.96
N MET A 82 2.79 -12.66 -13.07
CA MET A 82 2.07 -11.38 -13.11
C MET A 82 0.86 -11.34 -12.16
N ASP A 83 0.13 -12.44 -12.03
CA ASP A 83 -0.99 -12.55 -11.09
C ASP A 83 -0.51 -12.35 -9.63
N PHE A 84 0.55 -13.04 -9.23
CA PHE A 84 1.16 -12.86 -7.91
C PHE A 84 1.72 -11.44 -7.72
N TYR A 85 2.30 -10.85 -8.77
CA TYR A 85 2.80 -9.48 -8.75
C TYR A 85 1.69 -8.48 -8.42
N PHE A 86 0.57 -8.52 -9.15
CA PHE A 86 -0.56 -7.62 -8.94
C PHE A 86 -1.31 -7.87 -7.64
N ILE A 87 -1.53 -9.14 -7.26
CA ILE A 87 -2.16 -9.48 -5.96
C ILE A 87 -1.31 -8.94 -4.81
N SER A 88 0.02 -8.99 -4.92
CA SER A 88 0.92 -8.41 -3.91
C SER A 88 0.75 -6.91 -3.79
N ALA A 89 0.63 -6.20 -4.91
CA ALA A 89 0.39 -4.77 -4.94
C ALA A 89 -0.96 -4.40 -4.30
N LEU A 90 -2.04 -5.14 -4.61
CA LEU A 90 -3.36 -4.92 -3.99
C LEU A 90 -3.35 -5.17 -2.48
N ASN A 91 -2.64 -6.19 -2.02
CA ASN A 91 -2.55 -6.48 -0.59
C ASN A 91 -1.82 -5.37 0.17
N GLU A 92 -0.79 -4.78 -0.44
CA GLU A 92 -0.10 -3.64 0.14
C GLU A 92 -1.00 -2.41 0.21
N LEU A 93 -1.80 -2.14 -0.83
CA LEU A 93 -2.78 -1.06 -0.83
C LEU A 93 -3.83 -1.23 0.28
N ARG A 94 -4.43 -2.41 0.40
CA ARG A 94 -5.36 -2.75 1.50
C ARG A 94 -4.75 -2.47 2.87
N ARG A 95 -3.48 -2.83 3.05
CA ARG A 95 -2.74 -2.59 4.29
C ARG A 95 -2.55 -1.10 4.56
N LEU A 96 -2.19 -0.33 3.55
CA LEU A 96 -2.05 1.12 3.68
C LEU A 96 -3.37 1.80 4.01
N GLU A 97 -4.47 1.39 3.37
CA GLU A 97 -5.81 1.91 3.64
C GLU A 97 -6.25 1.63 5.08
N GLN A 98 -6.07 0.39 5.56
CA GLN A 98 -6.41 0.05 6.96
C GLN A 98 -5.55 0.79 7.97
N LEU A 99 -4.24 0.97 7.70
CA LEU A 99 -3.38 1.79 8.54
C LEU A 99 -3.84 3.25 8.55
N ARG A 100 -4.33 3.77 7.42
CA ARG A 100 -4.87 5.14 7.33
C ARG A 100 -6.16 5.28 8.12
N GLU A 101 -7.07 4.33 8.01
CA GLU A 101 -8.32 4.29 8.80
C GLU A 101 -8.04 4.21 10.31
N ALA A 102 -6.99 3.51 10.70
CA ALA A 102 -6.52 3.45 12.09
C ALA A 102 -5.75 4.71 12.56
N GLY A 103 -5.52 5.70 11.68
CA GLY A 103 -4.73 6.89 12.00
C GLY A 103 -3.22 6.63 12.17
N LEU A 104 -2.72 5.51 11.64
CA LEU A 104 -1.34 5.05 11.77
C LEU A 104 -0.51 5.22 10.49
N ALA A 105 -1.14 5.50 9.35
CA ALA A 105 -0.42 5.64 8.08
C ALA A 105 0.32 6.97 7.95
N VAL A 106 1.50 6.91 7.34
CA VAL A 106 2.14 8.06 6.69
C VAL A 106 1.35 8.37 5.42
N ASP A 107 1.24 9.65 5.04
CA ASP A 107 0.63 10.05 3.77
C ASP A 107 1.38 9.37 2.62
N VAL A 108 0.80 8.30 2.08
CA VAL A 108 1.25 7.66 0.85
C VAL A 108 0.31 8.14 -0.25
N GLU A 109 0.88 8.66 -1.32
CA GLU A 109 0.11 9.06 -2.49
C GLU A 109 -0.38 7.79 -3.21
N VAL A 110 -1.57 7.33 -2.81
CA VAL A 110 -2.23 6.11 -3.28
C VAL A 110 -2.37 6.12 -4.80
N GLU A 111 -2.61 7.28 -5.40
CA GLU A 111 -2.70 7.46 -6.85
C GLU A 111 -1.39 7.07 -7.56
N SER A 112 -0.24 7.55 -7.07
CA SER A 112 1.08 7.20 -7.60
C SER A 112 1.36 5.70 -7.52
N PHE A 113 0.88 5.03 -6.46
CA PHE A 113 0.98 3.57 -6.33
C PHE A 113 0.14 2.85 -7.40
N TYR A 114 -1.09 3.28 -7.60
CA TYR A 114 -1.98 2.71 -8.61
C TYR A 114 -1.43 2.88 -10.03
N VAL A 115 -0.95 4.08 -10.37
CA VAL A 115 -0.29 4.33 -11.65
C VAL A 115 0.91 3.40 -11.82
N PHE A 116 1.76 3.28 -10.78
CA PHE A 116 2.97 2.47 -10.86
C PHE A 116 2.68 0.99 -11.18
N TYR A 117 1.75 0.37 -10.45
CA TYR A 117 1.46 -1.06 -10.58
C TYR A 117 0.43 -1.39 -11.67
N PHE A 118 -0.56 -0.52 -11.88
CA PHE A 118 -1.73 -0.82 -12.71
C PHE A 118 -1.85 0.05 -13.95
N GLY A 119 -0.89 0.95 -14.19
CA GLY A 119 -0.97 1.87 -15.30
C GLY A 119 -0.70 1.27 -16.69
N SER A 120 -0.21 0.04 -16.83
CA SER A 120 0.06 -0.56 -18.15
C SER A 120 -1.19 -1.18 -18.79
N ASN A 121 -1.25 -1.29 -20.13
CA ASN A 121 -2.35 -1.96 -20.84
C ASN A 121 -2.65 -3.36 -20.27
N PHE A 122 -1.59 -4.15 -20.02
CA PHE A 122 -1.72 -5.49 -19.46
C PHE A 122 -2.29 -5.46 -18.04
N ALA A 123 -1.78 -4.56 -17.18
CA ALA A 123 -2.26 -4.46 -15.81
C ALA A 123 -3.71 -3.97 -15.73
N GLN A 124 -4.11 -3.05 -16.59
CA GLN A 124 -5.50 -2.60 -16.71
C GLN A 124 -6.42 -3.74 -17.15
N ALA A 125 -6.01 -4.54 -18.15
CA ALA A 125 -6.76 -5.71 -18.59
C ALA A 125 -6.86 -6.77 -17.49
N TRP A 126 -5.75 -7.06 -16.80
CA TRP A 126 -5.76 -7.96 -15.64
C TRP A 126 -6.70 -7.45 -14.55
N PHE A 127 -6.67 -6.16 -14.23
CA PHE A 127 -7.51 -5.58 -13.18
C PHE A 127 -9.00 -5.64 -13.53
N GLN A 128 -9.35 -5.44 -14.82
CA GLN A 128 -10.72 -5.59 -15.32
C GLN A 128 -11.25 -7.02 -15.21
N GLU A 129 -10.41 -8.02 -15.46
CA GLU A 129 -10.78 -9.44 -15.35
C GLU A 129 -10.76 -9.91 -13.90
N TYR A 130 -9.77 -9.48 -13.11
CA TYR A 130 -9.61 -9.84 -11.70
C TYR A 130 -10.82 -9.40 -10.88
N GLY A 131 -11.34 -8.19 -11.16
CA GLY A 131 -12.71 -7.76 -10.85
C GLY A 131 -13.32 -8.32 -9.57
N GLY A 132 -12.63 -8.18 -8.43
CA GLY A 132 -13.15 -8.61 -7.12
C GLY A 132 -14.17 -7.60 -6.57
N GLU A 133 -15.43 -8.05 -6.43
CA GLU A 133 -16.57 -7.46 -5.69
C GLU A 133 -16.43 -6.00 -5.22
N ASN A 134 -17.03 -5.02 -5.93
CA ASN A 134 -17.42 -3.66 -5.47
C ASN A 134 -16.41 -2.78 -4.68
N GLU A 135 -15.28 -3.30 -4.21
CA GLU A 135 -14.37 -2.75 -3.21
C GLU A 135 -13.44 -1.70 -3.86
N TYR A 136 -13.29 -1.73 -5.19
CA TYR A 136 -12.35 -0.89 -5.93
C TYR A 136 -12.98 -0.12 -7.11
N GLU A 137 -14.31 0.01 -7.19
CA GLU A 137 -14.95 0.70 -8.34
C GLU A 137 -14.45 2.15 -8.51
N SER A 138 -14.31 2.90 -7.43
CA SER A 138 -13.80 4.29 -7.47
C SER A 138 -12.34 4.38 -7.94
N THR A 139 -11.57 3.32 -7.73
CA THR A 139 -10.16 3.22 -8.11
C THR A 139 -10.01 2.71 -9.54
N ARG A 140 -10.91 1.82 -9.97
CA ARG A 140 -10.96 1.31 -11.35
C ARG A 140 -11.03 2.45 -12.34
N ASP A 141 -11.86 3.46 -12.08
CA ASP A 141 -12.02 4.60 -12.98
C ASP A 141 -10.77 5.50 -13.02
N SER A 142 -10.03 5.65 -11.92
CA SER A 142 -8.78 6.42 -11.93
C SER A 142 -7.64 5.69 -12.67
N ILE A 143 -7.56 4.36 -12.51
CA ILE A 143 -6.57 3.51 -13.19
C ILE A 143 -6.84 3.46 -14.70
N ILE A 144 -8.09 3.22 -15.13
CA ILE A 144 -8.42 3.07 -16.56
C ILE A 144 -8.18 4.36 -17.34
N ASN A 145 -8.31 5.52 -16.68
CA ASN A 145 -8.03 6.82 -17.31
C ASN A 145 -6.53 7.19 -17.30
N THR A 146 -5.67 6.38 -16.68
CA THR A 146 -4.22 6.57 -16.69
C THR A 146 -3.65 6.05 -18.02
N ASN A 147 -2.75 6.85 -18.63
CA ASN A 147 -2.14 6.52 -19.92
C ASN A 147 -1.40 5.18 -19.85
N SER A 148 -1.74 4.28 -20.77
CA SER A 148 -1.29 2.89 -20.75
C SER A 148 0.18 2.65 -21.09
N ASP A 149 0.88 3.69 -21.56
CA ASP A 149 2.31 3.68 -21.89
C ASP A 149 3.17 4.38 -20.83
N TRP A 150 2.64 4.66 -19.63
CA TRP A 150 3.33 5.53 -18.68
C TRP A 150 4.71 5.02 -18.27
N LEU A 151 4.89 3.70 -18.07
CA LEU A 151 6.13 3.11 -17.56
C LEU A 151 7.26 3.24 -18.59
N ILE A 152 6.98 2.88 -19.84
CA ILE A 152 7.92 3.07 -20.95
C ILE A 152 8.24 4.56 -21.10
N GLY A 153 7.20 5.39 -21.22
CA GLY A 153 7.38 6.83 -21.38
C GLY A 153 8.10 7.49 -20.20
N PHE A 154 7.99 6.95 -18.98
CA PHE A 154 8.75 7.41 -17.82
C PHE A 154 10.25 7.14 -18.00
N PHE A 155 10.62 5.91 -18.34
CA PHE A 155 12.03 5.57 -18.55
C PHE A 155 12.63 6.27 -19.78
N ASP A 156 11.86 6.43 -20.86
CA ASP A 156 12.29 7.22 -22.02
C ASP A 156 12.62 8.66 -21.61
N ARG A 157 11.75 9.32 -20.82
CA ARG A 157 12.00 10.67 -20.31
C ARG A 157 13.23 10.74 -19.39
N VAL A 158 13.51 9.68 -18.62
CA VAL A 158 14.71 9.61 -17.79
C VAL A 158 15.96 9.54 -18.67
N LEU A 159 15.95 8.71 -19.71
CA LEU A 159 17.05 8.58 -20.67
C LEU A 159 17.27 9.90 -21.44
N ASP A 160 16.19 10.50 -21.96
CA ASP A 160 16.25 11.80 -22.66
C ASP A 160 16.87 12.89 -21.78
N ARG A 161 16.55 12.91 -20.48
CA ARG A 161 17.14 13.87 -19.53
C ARG A 161 18.64 13.66 -19.37
N LEU A 162 19.09 12.41 -19.22
CA LEU A 162 20.52 12.07 -19.12
C LEU A 162 21.28 12.49 -20.39
N ASP A 163 20.68 12.28 -21.56
CA ASP A 163 21.27 12.69 -22.84
C ASP A 163 21.31 14.22 -22.97
N SER A 164 20.27 14.92 -22.49
CA SER A 164 20.21 16.38 -22.51
C SER A 164 21.21 17.05 -21.55
N ASP A 165 21.44 16.47 -20.37
CA ASP A 165 22.37 16.99 -19.37
C ASP A 165 23.82 16.68 -19.72
N SER A 166 24.10 15.49 -20.28
CA SER A 166 25.43 15.13 -20.78
C SER A 166 25.85 16.01 -21.98
N GLY A 167 24.92 16.31 -22.88
CA GLY A 167 25.12 17.26 -23.98
C GLY A 167 25.39 18.69 -23.51
N GLN A 168 24.72 19.15 -22.45
CA GLN A 168 24.94 20.48 -21.85
C GLN A 168 26.26 20.57 -21.09
N SER A 169 26.68 19.50 -20.40
CA SER A 169 27.98 19.42 -19.71
C SER A 169 29.15 19.56 -20.69
N LEU A 170 29.11 18.81 -21.80
CA LEU A 170 30.13 18.87 -22.86
C LEU A 170 30.19 20.23 -23.57
N ALA A 171 29.06 20.93 -23.70
CA ALA A 171 29.01 22.27 -24.26
C ALA A 171 29.60 23.33 -23.31
N ARG A 172 29.38 23.21 -22.00
CA ARG A 172 29.96 24.08 -20.98
C ARG A 172 31.47 23.94 -20.87
N ASP A 173 31.99 22.71 -20.91
CA ASP A 173 33.43 22.46 -20.86
C ASP A 173 34.15 23.02 -22.11
N LYS A 174 33.52 22.98 -23.28
CA LYS A 174 34.04 23.64 -24.48
C LYS A 174 34.02 25.17 -24.42
N ALA A 175 33.05 25.75 -23.70
CA ALA A 175 32.94 27.20 -23.52
C ALA A 175 33.86 27.75 -22.41
N ALA A 176 34.22 26.93 -21.42
CA ALA A 176 35.15 27.29 -20.33
C ALA A 176 36.63 27.07 -20.68
N GLY A 177 36.92 26.40 -21.81
CA GLY A 177 38.26 26.15 -22.33
C GLY A 177 38.74 27.10 -23.44
N GLN A 178 38.03 28.21 -23.70
CA GLN A 178 38.44 29.31 -24.59
C GLN A 178 38.67 30.59 -23.79
#